data_AF-A0AAU1V8Y5-F1
#
_entry.id   AF-A0AAU1V8Y5-F1
#
_cell.length_a   1.000
_cell.length_b   1.000
_cell.length_c   1.000
_cell.angle_alpha   90.00
_cell.angle_beta   90.00
_cell.angle_gamma   90.00
#
_symmetry.space_group_name_H-M   'P 1'
#
loop_
_entity.id
_entity.type
_entity.pdbx_description
1 polymer ?
#
loop_
_entity_poly.entity_id
_entity_poly.type
_entity_poly.pdbx_seq_one_letter_code
_entity_poly.pdbx_strand_id
1 'polypeptide(L)'
;MSDPTPVFDDLREESEELDRLVAELSAEQWALATPAPGWSVAHQIARLAWTDHSTALRQPKASTRATVRTARAICRRPRTHAPGLRRTR
;
A
#
# COMPACT_ATOMS: atom_id res chain seq x y z
N MET A 1 -26.91 -10.25 14.21
CA MET A 1 -25.64 -9.74 13.65
C MET A 1 -25.43 -8.34 14.22
N SER A 2 -24.21 -8.04 14.68
CA SER A 2 -23.86 -6.70 15.20
C SER A 2 -23.80 -5.68 14.06
N ASP A 3 -23.99 -4.40 14.39
CA ASP A 3 -23.77 -3.29 13.45
C ASP A 3 -22.27 -3.24 13.06
N PRO A 4 -21.91 -3.33 11.76
CA PRO A 4 -20.53 -3.27 11.30
C PRO A 4 -19.99 -1.83 11.21
N THR A 5 -20.82 -0.80 11.43
CA THR A 5 -20.41 0.62 11.27
C THR A 5 -19.17 0.99 12.09
N PRO A 6 -19.04 0.61 13.38
CA PRO A 6 -17.84 0.93 14.16
C PRO A 6 -16.54 0.38 13.55
N VAL A 7 -16.60 -0.82 12.97
CA VAL A 7 -15.44 -1.44 12.30
C VAL A 7 -15.00 -0.64 11.08
N PHE A 8 -15.93 -0.02 10.35
CA PHE A 8 -15.57 0.83 9.21
C PHE A 8 -14.96 2.16 9.63
N ASP A 9 -15.36 2.71 10.77
CA ASP A 9 -14.74 3.90 11.34
C ASP A 9 -13.31 3.61 11.82
N ASP A 10 -13.10 2.48 12.51
CA ASP A 10 -11.77 2.02 12.92
C ASP A 10 -10.86 1.84 11.69
N LEU A 11 -11.33 1.12 10.66
CA LEU A 11 -10.56 0.91 9.42
C LEU A 11 -10.21 2.22 8.69
N ARG A 12 -11.04 3.26 8.81
CA ARG A 12 -10.75 4.58 8.26
C ARG A 12 -9.64 5.26 9.05
N GLU A 13 -9.69 5.23 10.37
CA GLU A 13 -8.64 5.79 11.23
C GLU A 13 -7.29 5.09 10.96
N GLU A 14 -7.29 3.76 10.89
CA GLU A 14 -6.11 2.96 10.53
C GLU A 14 -5.56 3.33 9.14
N SER A 15 -6.44 3.62 8.17
CA SER A 15 -6.03 4.07 6.83
C SER A 15 -5.38 5.45 6.87
N GLU A 16 -5.91 6.38 7.67
CA GLU A 16 -5.35 7.73 7.86
C GLU A 16 -4.00 7.69 8.60
N GLU A 17 -3.83 6.77 9.54
CA GLU A 17 -2.54 6.49 10.17
C GLU A 17 -1.53 5.92 9.18
N LEU A 18 -1.93 4.91 8.40
CA LEU A 18 -1.07 4.35 7.36
C LEU A 18 -0.63 5.41 6.35
N ASP A 19 -1.54 6.29 5.92
CA ASP A 19 -1.24 7.40 5.02
C ASP A 19 -0.18 8.35 5.61
N ARG A 20 -0.23 8.62 6.91
CA ARG A 20 0.80 9.43 7.61
C ARG A 20 2.15 8.71 7.64
N LEU A 21 2.17 7.42 8.00
CA LEU A 21 3.41 6.63 8.07
C LEU A 21 4.12 6.55 6.72
N VAL A 22 3.37 6.31 5.65
CA VAL A 22 3.95 6.13 4.31
C VAL A 22 4.30 7.44 3.61
N ALA A 23 3.75 8.57 4.07
CA ALA A 23 4.10 9.90 3.56
C ALA A 23 5.56 10.28 3.86
N GLU A 24 6.13 9.72 4.93
CA GLU A 24 7.53 9.96 5.34
C GLU A 24 8.55 9.08 4.58
N LEU A 25 8.09 8.11 3.79
CA LEU A 25 8.97 7.16 3.12
C LEU A 25 9.64 7.75 1.88
N SER A 26 10.96 7.57 1.79
CA SER A 26 11.76 7.87 0.61
C SER A 26 11.48 6.89 -0.54
N ALA A 27 11.86 7.25 -1.76
CA ALA A 27 11.68 6.39 -2.94
C ALA A 27 12.39 5.03 -2.79
N GLU A 28 13.54 4.99 -2.12
CA GLU A 28 14.28 3.77 -1.80
C GLU A 28 13.51 2.90 -0.79
N GLN A 29 12.93 3.51 0.24
CA GLN A 29 12.13 2.80 1.25
C GLN A 29 10.87 2.16 0.63
N TRP A 30 10.21 2.86 -0.29
CA TRP A 30 9.10 2.32 -1.07
C TRP A 30 9.48 1.12 -1.94
N ALA A 31 10.76 1.00 -2.33
CA ALA A 31 11.28 -0.09 -3.14
C ALA A 31 11.74 -1.32 -2.32
N LEU A 32 11.77 -1.22 -0.98
CA LEU A 32 12.18 -2.33 -0.12
C LEU A 32 11.33 -3.57 -0.34
N ALA A 33 11.99 -4.73 -0.39
CA ALA A 33 11.32 -6.02 -0.53
C ALA A 33 10.53 -6.36 0.74
N THR A 34 9.40 -7.02 0.54
CA THR A 34 8.57 -7.59 1.61
C THR A 34 8.78 -9.10 1.67
N PRO A 35 8.37 -9.79 2.74
CA PRO A 35 8.41 -11.25 2.79
C PRO A 35 7.64 -11.94 1.65
N ALA A 36 6.66 -11.26 1.04
CA ALA A 36 6.00 -11.73 -0.17
C ALA A 36 6.97 -11.65 -1.37
N PRO A 37 7.36 -12.79 -1.98
CA PRO A 37 8.34 -12.81 -3.04
C PRO A 37 7.94 -11.93 -4.22
N GLY A 38 8.85 -11.06 -4.66
CA GLY A 38 8.59 -10.14 -5.77
C GLY A 38 7.68 -8.96 -5.42
N TRP A 39 7.36 -8.71 -4.16
CA TRP A 39 6.58 -7.55 -3.72
C TRP A 39 7.44 -6.58 -2.94
N SER A 40 7.37 -5.30 -3.28
CA SER A 40 7.93 -4.22 -2.46
C SER A 40 6.86 -3.61 -1.56
N VAL A 41 7.28 -2.74 -0.63
CA VAL A 41 6.35 -1.90 0.17
C VAL A 41 5.34 -1.19 -0.74
N ALA A 42 5.78 -0.61 -1.87
CA ALA A 42 4.88 -0.01 -2.85
C ALA A 42 3.80 -0.97 -3.39
N HIS A 43 4.13 -2.25 -3.61
CA HIS A 43 3.15 -3.23 -4.07
C HIS A 43 2.12 -3.55 -2.99
N GLN A 44 2.53 -3.64 -1.73
CA GLN A 44 1.63 -3.89 -0.60
C GLN A 44 0.65 -2.73 -0.41
N ILE A 45 1.15 -1.49 -0.34
CA ILE A 45 0.31 -0.30 -0.15
C ILE A 45 -0.61 -0.07 -1.35
N ALA A 46 -0.14 -0.33 -2.58
CA ALA A 46 -0.98 -0.26 -3.77
C ALA A 46 -2.15 -1.26 -3.71
N ARG A 47 -1.93 -2.46 -3.15
CA ARG A 47 -2.97 -3.47 -2.96
C ARG A 47 -3.97 -3.05 -1.89
N LEU A 48 -3.51 -2.57 -0.74
CA LEU A 48 -4.38 -2.08 0.34
C LEU A 48 -5.31 -0.97 -0.18
N ALA A 49 -4.72 0.04 -0.84
CA ALA A 49 -5.49 1.15 -1.36
C ALA A 49 -6.49 0.76 -2.48
N TRP A 50 -6.22 -0.31 -3.22
CA TRP A 50 -7.20 -0.87 -4.16
C TRP A 50 -8.39 -1.52 -3.43
N THR A 51 -8.13 -2.23 -2.34
CA THR A 51 -9.16 -2.84 -1.49
C THR A 51 -10.03 -1.77 -0.83
N ASP A 52 -9.42 -0.73 -0.28
CA ASP A 52 -10.15 0.36 0.40
C ASP A 52 -11.06 1.10 -0.59
N HIS A 53 -10.54 1.40 -1.79
CA HIS A 53 -11.33 1.99 -2.85
C HIS A 53 -12.51 1.11 -3.26
N SER A 54 -12.28 -0.20 -3.44
CA SER A 54 -13.35 -1.14 -3.81
C SER A 54 -14.40 -1.27 -2.72
N THR A 55 -14.01 -1.16 -1.45
CA THR A 55 -14.91 -1.17 -0.30
C THR A 55 -15.73 0.12 -0.22
N ALA A 56 -15.10 1.28 -0.43
CA ALA A 56 -15.76 2.59 -0.44
C ALA A 56 -16.83 2.71 -1.53
N LEU A 57 -16.60 2.12 -2.71
CA LEU A 57 -17.60 2.05 -3.77
C LEU A 57 -18.88 1.29 -3.36
N ARG A 58 -18.75 0.38 -2.39
CA ARG A 58 -19.87 -0.42 -1.88
C ARG A 58 -20.49 0.19 -0.62
N GLN A 59 -19.76 1.02 0.11
CA GLN A 59 -20.15 1.69 1.36
C GLN A 59 -19.69 3.16 1.35
N PRO A 60 -20.52 4.12 0.90
CA PRO A 60 -20.10 5.47 0.51
C PRO A 60 -19.75 6.44 1.66
N LYS A 61 -19.23 5.93 2.79
CA LYS A 61 -18.71 6.75 3.92
C LYS A 61 -17.19 6.67 4.10
N ALA A 62 -16.45 6.00 3.21
CA ALA A 62 -15.03 5.70 3.42
C ALA A 62 -14.09 6.40 2.42
N SER A 63 -13.03 7.02 2.97
CA SER A 63 -11.73 7.34 2.36
C SER A 63 -11.54 8.73 1.72
N THR A 64 -10.59 9.47 2.30
CA THR A 64 -9.84 10.59 1.68
C THR A 64 -8.44 10.07 1.32
N ARG A 65 -7.91 10.39 0.13
CA ARG A 65 -6.80 9.61 -0.47
C ARG A 65 -5.61 10.45 -0.94
N ALA A 66 -4.45 10.34 -0.26
CA ALA A 66 -3.18 10.94 -0.69
C ALA A 66 -2.11 9.93 -1.15
N THR A 67 -2.12 8.69 -0.64
CA THR A 67 -1.01 7.72 -0.80
C THR A 67 -0.90 7.01 -2.16
N VAL A 68 -2.01 6.88 -2.90
CA VAL A 68 -2.07 6.00 -4.09
C VAL A 68 -1.19 6.45 -5.24
N ARG A 69 -0.88 7.75 -5.31
CA ARG A 69 -0.09 8.31 -6.42
C ARG A 69 1.36 7.82 -6.39
N THR A 70 1.98 7.79 -5.22
CA THR A 70 3.38 7.37 -5.06
C THR A 70 3.54 5.87 -5.29
N ALA A 71 2.68 5.05 -4.68
CA ALA A 71 2.71 3.60 -4.85
C ALA A 71 2.51 3.19 -6.33
N ARG A 72 1.55 3.81 -7.03
CA ARG A 72 1.34 3.55 -8.48
C ARG A 72 2.53 3.96 -9.34
N ALA A 73 3.19 5.08 -9.03
CA ALA A 73 4.35 5.53 -9.79
C ALA A 73 5.51 4.53 -9.70
N ILE A 74 5.71 3.91 -8.53
CA ILE A 74 6.78 2.94 -8.28
C ILE A 74 6.44 1.58 -8.88
N CYS A 75 5.22 1.08 -8.70
CA CYS A 75 4.79 -0.21 -9.27
C CYS A 75 4.73 -0.23 -10.81
N ARG A 76 4.59 0.93 -11.47
CA ARG A 76 4.61 1.03 -12.94
C ARG A 76 6.01 1.15 -13.54
N ARG A 77 7.06 1.34 -12.73
CA ARG A 77 8.44 1.34 -13.24
C ARG A 77 8.81 -0.10 -13.63
N PRO A 78 9.37 -0.33 -14.83
CA PRO A 78 9.94 -1.63 -15.16
C PRO A 78 10.98 -1.97 -14.10
N ARG A 79 10.93 -3.19 -13.55
CA ARG A 79 11.90 -3.67 -12.58
C ARG A 79 13.27 -3.69 -13.26
N THR A 80 14.04 -2.63 -13.12
CA THR A 80 15.48 -2.68 -13.39
C THR A 80 16.06 -3.62 -12.34
N HIS A 81 16.32 -4.86 -12.75
CA HIS A 81 16.98 -5.87 -11.93
C HIS A 81 18.26 -5.26 -11.34
N ALA A 82 18.35 -5.22 -10.00
CA ALA A 82 19.61 -4.92 -9.34
C ALA A 82 20.65 -5.99 -9.76
N PRO A 83 21.87 -5.60 -10.13
CA PRO A 83 22.86 -6.56 -10.61
C PRO A 83 23.39 -7.41 -9.44
N GLY A 84 23.14 -8.71 -9.52
CA GLY A 84 24.07 -9.75 -9.08
C GLY A 84 24.28 -9.92 -7.57
N LEU A 85 23.34 -10.57 -6.88
CA LEU A 85 23.71 -11.51 -5.82
C LEU A 85 24.25 -12.77 -6.51
N ARG A 86 25.57 -12.79 -6.79
CA ARG A 86 26.27 -14.03 -7.15
C ARG A 86 26.11 -14.98 -5.97
N ARG A 87 25.31 -16.03 -6.15
CA ARG A 87 25.40 -17.22 -5.30
C ARG A 87 26.76 -17.86 -5.58
N THR A 88 27.69 -17.70 -4.64
CA THR A 88 28.91 -18.50 -4.59
C THR A 88 28.52 -19.94 -4.34
N ARG A 89 28.88 -20.80 -5.31
CA ARG A 89 28.99 -22.26 -5.34
C ARG A 89 28.23 -23.08 -4.29
#